data_AF-H0YH82-F1
#
_entry.id   AF-H0YH82-F1
#
_cell.length_a   1.000
_cell.length_b   1.000
_cell.length_c   1.000
_cell.angle_alpha   90.00
_cell.angle_beta   90.00
_cell.angle_gamma   90.00
#
_symmetry.space_group_name_H-M   'P 1'
#
loop_
_entity.id
_entity.type
_entity.pdbx_description
1 polymer ?
#
loop_
_entity_poly.entity_id
_entity_poly.type
_entity_poly.pdbx_seq_one_letter_code
_entity_poly.pdbx_strand_id
1 'polypeptide(L)'
;LADLIPKEQARIKTFRQQHGKTVVGQITVDMMYGGMRGMKGLVYETSVLDPDEGIRFRGFSIPECQKLLPKAKGGEEPLPEGLFWLLVTGHIPTEEQVSWLSKEWAKRAALPSHVVTMLDNFPTNLHPMSQLSAAVTALNSESNFARAYAQGISRTKYWEQRSTEISTEKAAVLGPLTLTWTGLTISPTC
;
A
#
# COMPACT_ATOMS: atom_id res chain seq x y z
N LEU A 1 -1.02 13.49 6.81
CA LEU A 1 0.03 13.22 5.78
C LEU A 1 0.75 14.50 5.37
N ALA A 2 0.02 15.54 4.92
CA ALA A 2 0.59 16.83 4.52
C ALA A 2 1.58 17.41 5.54
N ASP A 3 1.31 17.26 6.83
CA ASP A 3 2.19 17.79 7.90
C ASP A 3 3.40 16.91 8.21
N LEU A 4 3.34 15.61 7.89
CA LEU A 4 4.40 14.64 8.19
C LEU A 4 5.46 14.62 7.09
N ILE A 5 5.05 14.80 5.83
CA ILE A 5 5.94 14.72 4.67
C ILE A 5 7.08 15.76 4.72
N PRO A 6 6.83 17.06 5.01
CA PRO A 6 7.90 18.05 5.09
C PRO A 6 8.91 17.75 6.20
N LYS A 7 8.44 17.23 7.35
CA LYS A 7 9.31 16.83 8.47
C LYS A 7 10.24 15.70 8.04
N GLU A 8 9.69 14.72 7.34
CA GLU A 8 10.45 13.57 6.87
C GLU A 8 11.43 13.93 5.75
N GLN A 9 11.03 14.82 4.84
CA GLN A 9 11.92 15.38 3.82
C GLN A 9 13.11 16.13 4.43
N ALA A 10 12.86 16.93 5.47
CA ALA A 10 13.91 17.62 6.20
C ALA A 10 14.85 16.63 6.91
N ARG A 11 14.30 15.61 7.59
CA ARG A 11 15.06 14.53 8.25
C ARG A 11 16.01 13.84 7.27
N ILE A 12 15.50 13.41 6.11
CA ILE A 12 16.29 12.74 5.07
C ILE A 12 17.35 13.68 4.49
N LYS A 13 17.01 14.96 4.27
CA LYS A 13 17.97 15.95 3.77
C LYS A 13 19.14 16.13 4.74
N THR A 14 18.88 16.30 6.03
CA THR A 14 19.92 16.42 7.07
C THR A 14 20.74 15.14 7.19
N PHE A 15 20.09 13.98 7.18
CA PHE A 15 20.77 12.68 7.25
C PHE A 15 21.73 12.48 6.06
N ARG A 16 21.30 12.81 4.85
CA ARG A 16 22.16 12.74 3.64
C ARG A 16 23.30 13.75 3.67
N GLN A 17 23.10 14.92 4.27
CA GLN A 17 24.18 15.90 4.43
C GLN A 17 25.28 15.39 5.38
N GLN A 18 24.89 14.68 6.44
CA GLN A 18 25.83 14.15 7.44
C GLN A 18 26.48 12.82 7.00
N HIS A 19 25.70 11.90 6.42
CA HIS A 19 26.10 10.52 6.17
C HIS A 19 26.09 10.12 4.68
N GLY A 20 25.91 11.07 3.76
CA GLY A 20 25.80 10.76 2.33
C GLY A 20 27.03 10.09 1.70
N LYS A 21 28.19 10.16 2.34
CA LYS A 21 29.43 9.48 1.92
C LYS A 21 29.77 8.25 2.76
N THR A 22 28.93 7.90 3.74
CA THR A 22 29.17 6.75 4.62
C THR A 22 28.97 5.45 3.83
N VAL A 23 29.97 4.58 3.85
CA VAL A 23 29.92 3.27 3.20
C VAL A 23 29.03 2.33 4.03
N VAL A 24 27.97 1.79 3.42
CA VAL A 24 26.99 0.92 4.08
C VAL A 24 27.19 -0.58 3.81
N GLY A 25 28.12 -0.91 2.91
CA GLY A 25 28.48 -2.27 2.52
C GLY A 25 29.49 -2.27 1.38
N GLN A 26 30.11 -3.43 1.13
CA GLN A 26 30.96 -3.67 -0.03
C GLN A 26 30.16 -4.41 -1.11
N ILE A 27 30.54 -4.23 -2.37
CA ILE A 27 29.95 -4.92 -3.52
C ILE A 27 30.97 -5.91 -4.05
N THR A 28 30.62 -7.19 -4.08
CA THR A 28 31.47 -8.26 -4.62
C THR A 28 30.87 -8.84 -5.90
N VAL A 29 31.70 -9.55 -6.69
CA VAL A 29 31.27 -10.20 -7.94
C VAL A 29 30.15 -11.22 -7.69
N ASP A 30 30.22 -11.98 -6.60
CA ASP A 30 29.18 -12.95 -6.22
C ASP A 30 27.83 -12.27 -5.94
N MET A 31 27.82 -11.07 -5.35
CA MET A 31 26.57 -10.33 -5.12
C MET A 31 25.94 -9.86 -6.44
N MET A 32 26.76 -9.55 -7.46
CA MET A 32 26.28 -9.14 -8.78
C MET A 32 25.62 -10.32 -9.51
N TYR A 33 26.26 -11.49 -9.54
CA TYR A 33 25.70 -12.69 -10.17
C TYR A 33 24.59 -13.35 -9.34
N GLY A 34 24.62 -13.19 -8.02
CA GLY A 34 23.62 -13.72 -7.09
C GLY A 34 22.37 -12.85 -6.92
N GLY A 35 22.16 -11.83 -7.76
CA GLY A 35 20.94 -11.02 -7.75
C GLY A 35 20.81 -10.11 -6.52
N MET A 36 21.86 -9.36 -6.18
CA MET A 36 21.89 -8.41 -5.03
C MET A 36 21.75 -9.05 -3.65
N ARG A 37 22.01 -10.35 -3.52
CA ARG A 37 21.95 -11.04 -2.23
C ARG A 37 22.94 -10.42 -1.22
N GLY A 38 22.42 -9.91 -0.11
CA GLY A 38 23.21 -9.26 0.94
C GLY A 38 23.56 -7.79 0.65
N MET A 39 23.11 -7.22 -0.47
CA MET A 39 23.33 -5.81 -0.79
C MET A 39 22.20 -4.92 -0.24
N LYS A 40 22.57 -3.87 0.49
CA LYS A 40 21.64 -2.81 0.92
C LYS A 40 21.40 -1.85 -0.25
N GLY A 41 20.39 -2.15 -1.09
CA GLY A 41 20.15 -1.44 -2.36
C GLY A 41 18.98 -0.47 -2.40
N LEU A 42 18.02 -0.56 -1.47
CA LEU A 42 16.85 0.32 -1.44
C LEU A 42 16.50 0.79 -0.03
N VAL A 43 15.80 1.92 0.04
CA VAL A 43 15.23 2.45 1.28
C VAL A 43 13.73 2.11 1.30
N TYR A 44 13.29 1.42 2.34
CA TYR A 44 11.90 1.03 2.54
C TYR A 44 11.50 1.34 3.99
N GLU A 45 10.61 2.32 4.17
CA GLU A 45 10.35 2.95 5.49
C GLU A 45 9.17 2.32 6.26
N THR A 46 8.34 1.51 5.60
CA THR A 46 7.07 1.03 6.20
C THR A 46 7.28 -0.15 7.15
N SER A 47 8.23 -1.03 6.86
CA SER A 47 8.51 -2.20 7.67
C SER A 47 9.99 -2.57 7.65
N VAL A 48 10.46 -3.12 8.77
CA VAL A 48 11.83 -3.61 8.95
C VAL A 48 11.76 -5.00 9.57
N LEU A 49 12.58 -5.91 9.06
CA LEU A 49 12.71 -7.25 9.62
C LEU A 49 13.74 -7.23 10.75
N ASP A 50 13.27 -7.51 11.97
CA ASP A 50 14.10 -7.75 13.14
C ASP A 50 14.48 -9.25 13.17
N PRO A 51 15.77 -9.60 13.36
CA PRO A 51 16.20 -11.00 13.39
C PRO A 51 15.59 -11.81 14.55
N ASP A 52 15.25 -11.17 15.68
CA ASP A 52 14.77 -11.86 16.88
C ASP A 52 13.24 -11.83 16.98
N GLU A 53 12.63 -10.68 16.72
CA GLU A 53 11.17 -10.47 16.88
C GLU A 53 10.37 -10.56 15.56
N GLY A 54 11.06 -10.74 14.44
CA GLY A 54 10.42 -10.81 13.12
C GLY A 54 10.05 -9.45 12.55
N ILE A 55 9.00 -9.38 11.72
CA ILE A 55 8.67 -8.15 11.01
C ILE A 55 8.05 -7.10 11.94
N ARG A 56 8.59 -5.88 11.88
CA ARG A 56 8.05 -4.71 12.56
C ARG A 56 7.43 -3.74 11.57
N PHE A 57 6.22 -3.30 11.84
CA PHE A 57 5.52 -2.25 11.09
C PHE A 57 5.71 -0.91 11.78
N ARG A 58 6.49 -0.01 11.17
CA ARG A 58 6.83 1.30 11.78
C ARG A 58 7.35 1.22 13.23
N GLY A 59 8.07 0.15 13.56
CA GLY A 59 8.62 -0.11 14.89
C GLY A 59 7.79 -1.03 15.78
N PHE A 60 6.52 -1.27 15.44
CA PHE A 60 5.63 -2.16 16.20
C PHE A 60 5.73 -3.60 15.69
N SER A 61 5.93 -4.54 16.61
CA SER A 61 5.88 -5.98 16.34
C SER A 61 4.45 -6.45 16.04
N ILE A 62 4.29 -7.62 15.43
CA ILE A 62 2.96 -8.20 15.16
C ILE A 62 2.11 -8.33 16.44
N PRO A 63 2.64 -8.83 17.58
CA PRO A 63 1.86 -8.92 18.82
C PRO A 63 1.44 -7.55 19.37
N GLU A 64 2.25 -6.51 19.18
CA GLU A 64 1.88 -5.14 19.56
C GLU A 64 0.79 -4.58 18.65
N CYS A 65 0.89 -4.80 17.33
CA CYS A 65 -0.14 -4.42 16.38
C CYS A 65 -1.48 -5.09 16.71
N GLN A 66 -1.50 -6.37 17.08
CA GLN A 66 -2.74 -7.09 17.46
C GLN A 66 -3.39 -6.54 18.74
N LYS A 67 -2.60 -5.95 19.63
CA LYS A 67 -3.09 -5.35 20.89
C LYS A 67 -3.55 -3.90 20.71
N LEU A 68 -2.83 -3.13 19.88
CA LEU A 68 -2.99 -1.69 19.77
C LEU A 68 -3.90 -1.27 18.60
N LEU A 69 -4.01 -2.09 17.55
CA LEU A 69 -4.87 -1.77 16.42
C LEU A 69 -6.35 -2.01 16.74
N PRO A 70 -7.24 -1.11 16.30
CA PRO A 70 -8.68 -1.31 16.42
C PRO A 70 -9.15 -2.61 15.77
N LYS A 71 -10.10 -3.26 16.43
CA LYS A 71 -10.71 -4.52 16.00
C LYS A 71 -12.14 -4.28 15.51
N ALA A 72 -12.64 -5.18 14.67
CA ALA A 72 -14.05 -5.17 14.29
C ALA A 72 -14.94 -5.41 15.51
N LYS A 73 -16.19 -4.91 15.48
CA LYS A 73 -17.17 -5.20 16.54
C LYS A 73 -17.45 -6.69 16.60
N GLY A 74 -17.03 -7.36 17.68
CA GLY A 74 -17.16 -8.81 17.85
C GLY A 74 -16.06 -9.64 17.18
N GLY A 75 -15.02 -9.00 16.62
CA GLY A 75 -13.84 -9.68 16.06
C GLY A 75 -12.64 -9.60 17.00
N GLU A 76 -11.80 -10.64 16.96
CA GLU A 76 -10.55 -10.67 17.74
C GLU A 76 -9.32 -10.20 16.92
N GLU A 77 -9.48 -10.08 15.60
CA GLU A 77 -8.42 -9.72 14.66
C GLU A 77 -8.36 -8.20 14.39
N PRO A 78 -7.15 -7.64 14.20
CA PRO A 78 -6.97 -6.23 13.87
C PRO A 78 -7.45 -5.92 12.45
N LEU A 79 -8.07 -4.75 12.27
CA LEU A 79 -8.58 -4.34 10.96
C LEU A 79 -7.44 -3.96 9.99
N PRO A 80 -7.48 -4.41 8.72
CA PRO A 80 -6.47 -4.08 7.71
C PRO A 80 -6.41 -2.58 7.42
N GLU A 81 -7.52 -1.86 7.57
CA GLU A 81 -7.59 -0.39 7.56
C GLU A 81 -6.68 0.24 8.60
N GLY A 82 -6.67 -0.31 9.81
CA GLY A 82 -5.84 0.17 10.90
C GLY A 82 -4.36 -0.03 10.61
N LEU A 83 -4.01 -1.18 10.03
CA LEU A 83 -2.66 -1.45 9.58
C LEU A 83 -2.23 -0.50 8.46
N PHE A 84 -3.09 -0.26 7.47
CA PHE A 84 -2.80 0.70 6.40
C PHE A 84 -2.51 2.09 6.97
N TRP A 85 -3.32 2.54 7.92
CA TRP A 85 -3.10 3.82 8.60
C TRP A 85 -1.74 3.87 9.31
N LEU A 86 -1.38 2.81 10.03
CA LEU A 86 -0.09 2.69 10.69
C LEU A 86 1.06 2.80 9.69
N LEU A 87 1.01 2.07 8.57
CA LEU A 87 2.08 2.09 7.56
C LEU A 87 2.24 3.47 6.91
N VAL A 88 1.13 4.16 6.67
CA VAL A 88 1.10 5.47 6.01
C VAL A 88 1.51 6.61 6.94
N THR A 89 1.03 6.59 8.19
CA THR A 89 1.22 7.72 9.12
C THR A 89 2.30 7.48 10.17
N GLY A 90 2.64 6.23 10.47
CA GLY A 90 3.51 5.85 11.59
C GLY A 90 2.84 5.94 12.96
N HIS A 91 1.54 6.24 13.03
CA HIS A 91 0.79 6.40 14.28
C HIS A 91 -0.32 5.35 14.37
N ILE A 92 -0.66 4.95 15.60
CA ILE A 92 -1.78 4.05 15.87
C ILE A 92 -3.10 4.83 15.66
N PRO A 93 -4.02 4.35 14.80
CA PRO A 93 -5.28 5.03 14.55
C PRO A 93 -6.27 4.85 15.71
N THR A 94 -7.20 5.79 15.82
CA THR A 94 -8.39 5.65 16.66
C THR A 94 -9.50 4.87 15.94
N GLU A 95 -10.48 4.34 16.68
CA GLU A 95 -11.63 3.63 16.10
C GLU A 95 -12.40 4.50 15.08
N GLU A 96 -12.54 5.80 15.36
CA GLU A 96 -13.20 6.74 14.46
C GLU A 96 -12.44 6.92 13.13
N GLN A 97 -11.11 6.96 13.18
CA GLN A 97 -10.26 7.07 11.99
C GLN A 97 -10.34 5.80 11.14
N VAL A 98 -10.38 4.64 11.79
CA VAL A 98 -10.57 3.36 11.09
C VAL A 98 -11.97 3.30 10.46
N SER A 99 -13.02 3.69 11.19
CA SER A 99 -14.39 3.71 10.63
C SER A 99 -14.52 4.68 9.46
N TRP A 100 -13.86 5.84 9.55
CA TRP A 100 -13.78 6.79 8.44
C TRP A 100 -13.10 6.16 7.21
N LEU A 101 -11.97 5.48 7.41
CA LEU A 101 -11.23 4.82 6.34
C LEU A 101 -12.03 3.69 5.69
N SER A 102 -12.71 2.84 6.47
CA SER A 102 -13.60 1.80 5.94
C SER A 102 -14.73 2.38 5.08
N LYS A 103 -15.37 3.48 5.53
CA LYS A 103 -16.40 4.18 4.73
C LYS A 103 -15.82 4.77 3.45
N GLU A 104 -14.60 5.28 3.52
CA GLU A 104 -13.94 5.87 2.36
C GLU A 104 -13.57 4.82 1.32
N TRP A 105 -13.12 3.63 1.75
CA TRP A 105 -12.91 2.50 0.85
C TRP A 105 -14.22 1.99 0.26
N ALA A 106 -15.28 1.84 1.06
CA ALA A 106 -16.58 1.39 0.57
C ALA A 106 -17.17 2.32 -0.51
N LYS A 107 -17.07 3.64 -0.32
CA LYS A 107 -17.54 4.62 -1.32
C LYS A 107 -16.77 4.55 -2.64
N ARG A 108 -15.52 4.10 -2.60
CA ARG A 108 -14.59 4.15 -3.73
C ARG A 108 -14.30 2.78 -4.34
N ALA A 109 -14.96 1.74 -3.84
CA ALA A 109 -14.91 0.37 -4.37
C ALA A 109 -15.64 0.18 -5.72
N ALA A 110 -16.12 1.26 -6.35
CA ALA A 110 -16.83 1.20 -7.62
C ALA A 110 -15.87 0.80 -8.76
N LEU A 111 -16.22 -0.28 -9.45
CA LEU A 111 -15.49 -0.77 -10.62
C LEU A 111 -16.10 -0.20 -11.91
N PRO A 112 -15.29 0.32 -12.84
CA PRO A 112 -15.77 0.68 -14.18
C PRO A 112 -16.35 -0.53 -14.90
N SER A 113 -17.44 -0.33 -15.64
CA SER A 113 -18.13 -1.41 -16.36
C SER A 113 -17.23 -2.17 -17.33
N HIS A 114 -16.29 -1.48 -17.99
CA HIS A 114 -15.35 -2.12 -18.92
C HIS A 114 -14.42 -3.14 -18.25
N VAL A 115 -14.07 -2.94 -16.97
CA VAL A 115 -13.21 -3.87 -16.20
C VAL A 115 -14.01 -5.10 -15.78
N VAL A 116 -15.26 -4.92 -15.36
CA VAL A 116 -16.17 -6.03 -15.02
C VAL A 116 -16.40 -6.91 -16.23
N THR A 117 -16.76 -6.32 -17.37
CA THR A 117 -16.95 -7.06 -18.63
C THR A 117 -15.67 -7.79 -19.07
N MET A 118 -14.49 -7.20 -18.87
CA MET A 118 -13.23 -7.85 -19.19
C MET A 118 -12.99 -9.09 -18.31
N LEU A 119 -13.27 -8.99 -17.01
CA LEU A 119 -13.15 -10.09 -16.06
C LEU A 119 -14.11 -11.24 -16.38
N ASP A 120 -15.38 -10.92 -16.67
CA ASP A 120 -16.40 -11.92 -17.01
C ASP A 120 -16.10 -12.67 -18.32
N ASN A 121 -15.34 -12.05 -19.22
CA ASN A 121 -14.96 -12.64 -20.50
C ASN A 121 -13.64 -13.44 -20.45
N PHE A 122 -12.95 -13.49 -19.31
CA PHE A 122 -11.72 -14.29 -19.22
C PHE A 122 -12.03 -15.79 -19.27
N PRO A 123 -11.21 -16.56 -19.99
CA PRO A 123 -11.39 -18.01 -20.03
C PRO A 123 -11.00 -18.62 -18.68
N THR A 124 -11.71 -19.68 -18.29
CA THR A 124 -11.50 -20.37 -17.00
C THR A 124 -10.14 -21.07 -16.88
N ASN A 125 -9.40 -21.21 -17.97
CA ASN A 125 -8.04 -21.74 -17.99
C ASN A 125 -6.96 -20.71 -17.66
N LEU A 126 -7.30 -19.42 -17.60
CA LEU A 126 -6.34 -18.35 -17.34
C LEU A 126 -6.03 -18.27 -15.84
N HIS A 127 -4.75 -18.29 -15.51
CA HIS A 127 -4.29 -18.28 -14.12
C HIS A 127 -4.80 -17.05 -13.35
N PRO A 128 -5.20 -17.19 -12.07
CA PRO A 128 -5.76 -16.10 -11.29
C PRO A 128 -4.94 -14.82 -11.23
N MET A 129 -3.64 -14.99 -11.04
CA MET A 129 -2.71 -13.86 -11.00
C MET A 129 -2.63 -13.11 -12.35
N SER A 130 -2.84 -13.79 -13.48
CA SER A 130 -2.84 -13.15 -14.79
C SER A 130 -4.09 -12.30 -15.00
N GLN A 131 -5.26 -12.79 -14.59
CA GLN A 131 -6.50 -12.00 -14.63
C GLN A 131 -6.43 -10.80 -13.70
N LEU A 132 -5.89 -10.97 -12.48
CA LEU A 132 -5.68 -9.86 -11.54
C LEU A 132 -4.74 -8.81 -12.13
N SER A 133 -3.59 -9.22 -12.69
CA SER A 133 -2.64 -8.30 -13.31
C SER A 133 -3.26 -7.55 -14.48
N ALA A 134 -4.07 -8.22 -15.31
CA ALA A 134 -4.77 -7.58 -16.42
C ALA A 134 -5.82 -6.57 -15.93
N ALA A 135 -6.64 -6.95 -14.94
CA ALA A 135 -7.64 -6.06 -14.35
C ALA A 135 -7.02 -4.82 -13.70
N VAL A 136 -5.94 -4.98 -12.92
CA VAL A 136 -5.20 -3.86 -12.33
C VAL A 136 -4.59 -2.95 -13.40
N THR A 137 -4.15 -3.51 -14.53
CA THR A 137 -3.65 -2.73 -15.65
C THR A 137 -4.76 -1.95 -16.36
N ALA A 138 -5.95 -2.55 -16.54
CA ALA A 138 -7.10 -1.88 -17.14
C ALA A 138 -7.64 -0.72 -16.27
N LEU A 139 -7.62 -0.89 -14.94
CA LEU A 139 -7.97 0.16 -13.98
C LEU A 139 -7.08 1.42 -14.08
N ASN A 140 -5.90 1.32 -14.69
CA ASN A 140 -5.05 2.49 -14.95
C ASN A 140 -5.72 3.56 -15.84
N SER A 141 -6.76 3.19 -16.59
CA SER A 141 -7.56 4.15 -17.37
C SER A 141 -8.19 5.25 -16.53
N GLU A 142 -8.55 4.94 -15.28
CA GLU A 142 -9.15 5.90 -14.34
C GLU A 142 -8.10 6.70 -13.54
N SER A 143 -6.81 6.37 -13.68
CA SER A 143 -5.71 6.96 -12.90
C SER A 143 -5.75 8.49 -12.95
N ASN A 144 -6.02 9.07 -11.78
CA ASN A 144 -6.01 10.52 -11.58
C ASN A 144 -4.56 11.07 -11.64
N PHE A 145 -3.58 10.30 -11.16
CA PHE A 145 -2.16 10.67 -11.26
C PHE A 145 -1.68 10.74 -12.70
N ALA A 146 -2.03 9.77 -13.55
CA ALA A 146 -1.62 9.77 -14.95
C ALA A 146 -2.15 11.01 -15.69
N ARG A 147 -3.42 11.36 -15.47
CA ARG A 147 -4.04 12.58 -16.01
C ARG A 147 -3.39 13.86 -15.48
N ALA A 148 -3.23 13.97 -14.16
CA ALA A 148 -2.61 15.12 -13.53
C ALA A 148 -1.15 15.31 -13.98
N TYR A 149 -0.40 14.22 -14.12
CA TYR A 149 0.98 14.24 -14.61
C TYR A 149 1.07 14.78 -16.03
N ALA A 150 0.19 14.34 -16.93
CA ALA A 150 0.10 14.86 -18.30
C ALA A 150 -0.25 16.36 -18.35
N GLN A 151 -0.99 16.86 -17.36
CA GLN A 151 -1.33 18.28 -17.22
C GLN A 151 -0.19 19.13 -16.61
N GLY A 152 0.95 18.53 -16.24
CA GLY A 152 2.12 19.26 -15.78
C GLY A 152 2.11 19.64 -14.30
N ILE A 153 1.63 18.77 -13.41
CA ILE A 153 1.71 19.00 -11.96
C ILE A 153 3.16 19.15 -11.47
N SER A 154 3.34 19.92 -10.39
CA SER A 154 4.65 20.11 -9.77
C SER A 154 5.10 18.86 -9.01
N ARG A 155 6.41 18.59 -9.02
CA ARG A 155 7.02 17.41 -8.34
C ARG A 155 6.64 17.30 -6.86
N THR A 156 6.49 18.44 -6.19
CA THR A 156 6.12 18.51 -4.77
C THR A 156 4.71 18.00 -4.49
N LYS A 157 3.82 17.98 -5.49
CA LYS A 157 2.42 17.53 -5.35
C LYS A 157 2.18 16.11 -5.86
N TYR A 158 3.22 15.41 -6.33
CA TYR A 158 3.08 14.03 -6.83
C TYR A 158 2.54 13.08 -5.77
N TRP A 159 2.93 13.29 -4.51
CA TRP A 159 2.47 12.47 -3.40
C TRP A 159 0.98 12.68 -3.13
N GLU A 160 0.42 13.89 -3.33
CA GLU A 160 -0.99 14.16 -3.08
C GLU A 160 -1.87 13.31 -4.00
N GLN A 161 -1.55 13.36 -5.30
CA GLN A 161 -2.26 12.57 -6.31
C GLN A 161 -2.07 11.07 -6.10
N ARG A 162 -0.85 10.63 -5.80
CA ARG A 162 -0.56 9.20 -5.57
C ARG A 162 -1.19 8.65 -4.28
N SER A 163 -1.15 9.41 -3.19
CA SER A 163 -1.71 8.98 -1.90
C SER A 163 -3.23 8.90 -1.99
N THR A 164 -3.83 9.85 -2.70
CA THR A 164 -5.24 9.82 -3.04
C THR A 164 -5.51 8.58 -3.88
N GLU A 165 -4.81 8.36 -5.00
CA GLU A 165 -5.01 7.20 -5.89
C GLU A 165 -4.86 5.83 -5.21
N ILE A 166 -3.85 5.65 -4.36
CA ILE A 166 -3.67 4.42 -3.58
C ILE A 166 -4.85 4.19 -2.61
N SER A 167 -5.35 5.28 -2.02
CA SER A 167 -6.50 5.24 -1.11
C SER A 167 -7.84 5.13 -1.87
N THR A 168 -7.90 5.55 -3.14
CA THR A 168 -9.14 5.61 -3.92
C THR A 168 -9.41 4.37 -4.75
N GLU A 169 -8.40 3.75 -5.37
CA GLU A 169 -8.69 2.84 -6.51
C GLU A 169 -8.07 1.45 -6.41
N LYS A 170 -7.01 1.24 -5.61
CA LYS A 170 -6.30 -0.05 -5.64
C LYS A 170 -6.51 -0.86 -4.38
N ALA A 171 -6.39 -0.26 -3.19
CA ALA A 171 -6.67 -0.96 -1.93
C ALA A 171 -8.17 -1.33 -1.80
N ALA A 172 -9.06 -0.41 -2.15
CA ALA A 172 -10.51 -0.60 -2.05
C ALA A 172 -11.08 -1.57 -3.11
N VAL A 173 -10.42 -1.70 -4.26
CA VAL A 173 -10.91 -2.50 -5.40
C VAL A 173 -10.34 -3.92 -5.40
N LEU A 174 -9.19 -4.15 -4.76
CA LEU A 174 -8.64 -5.49 -4.59
C LEU A 174 -9.59 -6.44 -3.84
N GLY A 175 -10.35 -5.96 -2.85
CA GLY A 175 -11.36 -6.76 -2.15
C GLY A 175 -12.50 -7.23 -3.07
N PRO A 176 -13.23 -6.33 -3.74
CA PRO A 176 -14.23 -6.68 -4.74
C PRO A 176 -13.68 -7.55 -5.88
N LEU A 177 -12.44 -7.31 -6.33
CA LEU A 177 -11.78 -8.11 -7.37
C LEU A 177 -11.50 -9.54 -6.93
N THR A 178 -11.11 -9.77 -5.67
CA THR A 178 -10.91 -11.13 -5.13
C THR A 178 -12.23 -11.82 -4.80
N LEU A 179 -13.26 -11.06 -4.41
CA LEU A 179 -14.61 -11.58 -4.13
C LEU A 179 -15.35 -12.00 -5.40
N THR A 180 -15.29 -11.19 -6.47
CA THR A 180 -15.79 -11.59 -7.81
C THR A 180 -15.08 -12.84 -8.32
N TRP A 181 -13.79 -12.98 -8.01
CA TRP A 181 -12.96 -14.14 -8.34
C TRP A 181 -13.30 -15.42 -7.57
N THR A 182 -13.66 -15.31 -6.29
CA THR A 182 -13.95 -16.46 -5.41
C THR A 182 -15.43 -16.85 -5.40
N GLY A 183 -16.29 -16.12 -6.11
CA GLY A 183 -17.73 -16.33 -6.12
C GLY A 183 -18.42 -15.99 -4.80
N LEU A 184 -17.72 -15.35 -3.87
CA LEU A 184 -18.24 -14.90 -2.58
C LEU A 184 -18.81 -13.48 -2.74
N THR A 185 -20.08 -13.38 -3.12
CA THR A 185 -20.82 -12.12 -3.07
C THR A 185 -21.11 -11.74 -1.62
N ILE A 186 -20.29 -10.88 -1.03
CA ILE A 186 -20.69 -10.18 0.20
C ILE A 186 -21.57 -9.01 -0.23
N SER A 187 -22.87 -9.12 0.10
CA SER A 187 -23.85 -8.03 0.01
C SER A 187 -23.31 -6.77 0.71
N PRO A 188 -23.50 -5.56 0.17
CA PRO A 188 -22.89 -4.30 0.65
C PRO A 188 -23.55 -3.76 1.95
N THR A 189 -23.88 -4.64 2.89
CA THR A 189 -24.51 -4.31 4.16
C THR A 189 -23.75 -4.95 5.31
N CYS A 190 -22.61 -4.37 5.66
CA CYS A 190 -22.01 -4.38 7.01
C CYS A 190 -21.11 -3.14 7.14
#